data_AF-A0A2W6BMZ5-F1
#
_entry.id   AF-A0A2W6BMZ5-F1
#
_cell.length_a   1.000
_cell.length_b   1.000
_cell.length_c   1.000
_cell.angle_alpha   90.00
_cell.angle_beta   90.00
_cell.angle_gamma   90.00
#
_symmetry.space_group_name_H-M   'P 1'
#
loop_
_entity.id
_entity.type
_entity.pdbx_description
1 polymer ?
#
loop_
_entity_poly.entity_id
_entity_poly.type
_entity_poly.pdbx_seq_one_letter_code
_entity_poly.pdbx_strand_id
1 'polypeptide(L)'
;MTVPTASERPVRIQRATVAFLAAMVLLFSMAAPASAAAAPPGTIPDAALAKMLAGVGFSGDALVTALEIVWAESGANPRALNPSGTRGIFQFMPNTLADDNCAYDPVCASQAAYRISKAGTDWHKWETFTTGVYARYRSRALAALSLGGVDANLIHVGLTSLDPQKVVYQAIAGLLYSMDRLVLTEIEKLWTPMVTGTDDLNGSTSLGSALVVDNSHLRNMWGISLAIATGSLLVMLFILSAVLWMLRSAIGVRHDTARNLVYFFATVILMAGSFFLVTQLIAVDNALVSAINGQVTIELRALPAYQNLGLKDPSTIQEVDQLLQAISLFLVGLFIGLELIFLFVIYFIRLILIWVLVVLAPFVLAVGILPGARGMVIYWSRLLIATVLLKFVNVLVFMTFVLMGATSAAGLFNELLVLTMLLFMILVPGLLFRAMAEPHLAIASAQETWSRTTNYAPLRAAGGQLLSRLRRS
;
A
#
# COMPACT_ATOMS: atom_id res chain seq x y z
N MET A 1 -54.47 20.80 22.64
CA MET A 1 -53.04 21.15 22.84
C MET A 1 -52.21 20.12 22.10
N THR A 2 -51.80 20.46 20.87
CA THR A 2 -51.13 19.57 19.92
C THR A 2 -49.63 19.85 19.94
N VAL A 3 -48.85 18.83 20.27
CA VAL A 3 -47.38 18.83 20.32
C VAL A 3 -46.83 18.79 18.88
N PRO A 4 -45.83 19.61 18.51
CA PRO A 4 -45.25 19.57 17.18
C PRO A 4 -44.17 18.47 17.08
N THR A 5 -44.24 17.68 16.02
CA THR A 5 -43.20 16.74 15.58
C THR A 5 -42.15 17.47 14.74
N ALA A 6 -40.89 17.48 15.18
CA ALA A 6 -39.73 17.87 14.36
C ALA A 6 -39.16 16.59 13.70
N SER A 7 -39.39 16.34 12.41
CA SER A 7 -38.83 16.99 11.20
C SER A 7 -37.35 16.68 10.98
N GLU A 8 -37.12 15.52 10.36
CA GLU A 8 -36.28 15.27 9.18
C GLU A 8 -34.98 16.07 8.90
N ARG A 9 -33.92 15.27 8.61
CA ARG A 9 -32.76 15.43 7.67
C ARG A 9 -31.39 15.77 8.27
N PRO A 10 -30.27 15.18 7.72
CA PRO A 10 -29.99 15.23 6.28
C PRO A 10 -29.38 13.98 5.58
N VAL A 11 -30.01 13.58 4.47
CA VAL A 11 -29.54 12.67 3.40
C VAL A 11 -28.61 13.41 2.41
N ARG A 12 -27.85 14.42 2.85
CA ARG A 12 -27.05 15.26 1.94
C ARG A 12 -25.64 14.71 1.63
N ILE A 13 -25.15 13.74 2.39
CA ILE A 13 -23.76 13.26 2.28
C ILE A 13 -23.59 12.23 1.14
N GLN A 14 -24.63 11.50 0.76
CA GLN A 14 -24.53 10.46 -0.29
C GLN A 14 -24.48 10.99 -1.73
N ARG A 15 -24.96 12.22 -2.01
CA ARG A 15 -24.92 12.77 -3.37
C ARG A 15 -23.57 13.40 -3.73
N ALA A 16 -22.79 13.82 -2.73
CA ALA A 16 -21.46 14.39 -2.94
C ALA A 16 -20.42 13.30 -3.29
N THR A 17 -20.52 12.10 -2.71
CA THR A 17 -19.60 10.99 -2.97
C THR A 17 -19.78 10.38 -4.37
N VAL A 18 -21.01 10.29 -4.87
CA VAL A 18 -21.27 9.75 -6.23
C VAL A 18 -20.81 10.73 -7.32
N ALA A 19 -20.95 12.04 -7.11
CA ALA A 19 -20.48 13.05 -8.05
C ALA A 19 -18.95 13.13 -8.14
N PHE A 20 -18.24 12.88 -7.02
CA PHE A 20 -16.77 12.87 -6.99
C PHE A 20 -16.18 11.64 -7.67
N LEU A 21 -16.82 10.47 -7.53
CA LEU A 21 -16.45 9.24 -8.23
C LEU A 21 -16.63 9.33 -9.75
N ALA A 22 -17.69 9.98 -10.23
CA ALA A 22 -17.91 10.19 -11.68
C ALA A 22 -16.88 11.17 -12.29
N ALA A 23 -16.46 12.20 -11.54
CA ALA A 23 -15.46 13.16 -12.00
C ALA A 23 -14.03 12.55 -12.06
N MET A 24 -13.69 11.64 -11.14
CA MET A 24 -12.38 10.98 -11.14
C MET A 24 -12.19 9.98 -12.30
N VAL A 25 -13.25 9.29 -12.71
CA VAL A 25 -13.22 8.36 -13.86
C VAL A 25 -13.04 9.10 -15.20
N LEU A 26 -13.57 10.31 -15.31
CA LEU A 26 -13.40 11.17 -16.49
C LEU A 26 -12.00 11.82 -16.57
N LEU A 27 -11.33 12.08 -15.44
CA LEU A 27 -10.00 12.68 -15.40
C LEU A 27 -8.85 11.70 -15.72
N PHE A 28 -9.05 10.38 -15.57
CA PHE A 28 -8.05 9.36 -15.92
C PHE A 28 -8.13 8.86 -17.37
N SER A 29 -9.10 9.32 -18.16
CA SER A 29 -9.30 8.89 -19.56
C SER A 29 -8.50 9.72 -20.59
N MET A 30 -7.63 10.63 -20.16
CA MET A 30 -6.78 11.44 -21.05
C MET A 30 -5.30 11.08 -20.93
N ALA A 31 -4.97 9.79 -20.99
CA ALA A 31 -3.62 9.37 -21.37
C ALA A 31 -3.51 9.56 -22.89
N ALA A 32 -2.85 10.63 -23.31
CA ALA A 32 -2.53 10.89 -24.71
C ALA A 32 -1.84 9.66 -25.33
N PRO A 33 -2.14 9.30 -26.59
CA PRO A 33 -1.40 8.25 -27.27
C PRO A 33 0.07 8.70 -27.33
N ALA A 34 0.96 7.89 -26.74
CA ALA A 34 2.39 8.10 -26.85
C ALA A 34 2.73 8.24 -28.35
N SER A 35 3.14 9.43 -28.75
CA SER A 35 3.63 9.67 -30.11
C SER A 35 4.73 8.66 -30.39
N ALA A 36 4.56 7.89 -31.47
CA ALA A 36 5.54 6.94 -31.95
C ALA A 36 6.88 7.66 -32.13
N ALA A 37 7.80 7.43 -31.20
CA ALA A 37 9.16 7.93 -31.30
C ALA A 37 9.76 7.40 -32.60
N ALA A 38 10.28 8.30 -33.44
CA ALA A 38 10.95 7.93 -34.68
C ALA A 38 12.08 6.92 -34.37
N ALA A 39 12.11 5.83 -35.15
CA ALA A 39 13.09 4.76 -34.96
C ALA A 39 14.52 5.30 -35.10
N PRO A 40 15.48 4.87 -34.25
CA PRO A 40 16.86 5.34 -34.34
C PRO A 40 17.48 5.03 -35.71
N PRO A 41 18.36 5.90 -36.22
CA PRO A 41 18.94 5.75 -37.55
C PRO A 41 19.68 4.40 -37.66
N GLY A 42 19.33 3.62 -38.69
CA GLY A 42 19.90 2.30 -38.95
C GLY A 42 19.07 1.10 -38.47
N THR A 43 17.90 1.32 -37.87
CA THR A 43 16.94 0.25 -37.54
C THR A 43 15.89 0.06 -38.63
N ILE A 44 15.36 -1.15 -38.78
CA ILE A 44 14.25 -1.43 -39.69
C ILE A 44 12.96 -0.86 -39.07
N PRO A 45 12.19 -0.03 -39.80
CA PRO A 45 10.90 0.46 -39.31
C PRO A 45 9.93 -0.69 -38.98
N ASP A 46 9.16 -0.54 -37.90
CA ASP A 46 8.30 -1.60 -37.35
C ASP A 46 7.38 -2.25 -38.40
N ALA A 47 6.70 -1.46 -39.22
CA ALA A 47 5.84 -1.95 -40.30
C ALA A 47 6.60 -2.75 -41.36
N ALA A 48 7.80 -2.29 -41.73
CA ALA A 48 8.66 -2.97 -42.69
C ALA A 48 9.23 -4.28 -42.13
N LEU A 49 9.56 -4.30 -40.83
CA LEU A 49 10.03 -5.50 -40.13
C LEU A 49 8.94 -6.56 -40.07
N ALA A 50 7.71 -6.18 -39.69
CA ALA A 50 6.57 -7.10 -39.65
C ALA A 50 6.28 -7.72 -41.03
N LYS A 51 6.25 -6.89 -42.09
CA LYS A 51 6.04 -7.36 -43.45
C LYS A 51 7.17 -8.28 -43.94
N MET A 52 8.42 -7.95 -43.58
CA MET A 52 9.58 -8.78 -43.91
C MET A 52 9.47 -10.15 -43.25
N LEU A 53 9.27 -10.22 -41.92
CA LEU A 53 9.16 -11.48 -41.18
C LEU A 53 7.98 -12.33 -41.68
N ALA A 54 6.85 -11.70 -41.99
CA ALA A 54 5.72 -12.37 -42.62
C ALA A 54 6.09 -12.95 -44.00
N GLY A 55 6.80 -12.19 -44.82
CA GLY A 55 7.29 -12.61 -46.14
C GLY A 55 8.27 -13.79 -46.09
N VAL A 56 8.91 -14.03 -44.94
CA VAL A 56 9.79 -15.19 -44.73
C VAL A 56 9.02 -16.46 -44.33
N GLY A 57 7.75 -16.33 -43.94
CA GLY A 57 6.87 -17.44 -43.60
C GLY A 57 6.39 -17.45 -42.15
N PHE A 58 6.85 -16.54 -41.28
CA PHE A 58 6.28 -16.43 -39.94
C PHE A 58 4.82 -15.95 -40.03
N SER A 59 3.92 -16.58 -39.27
CA SER A 59 2.50 -16.22 -39.24
C SER A 59 1.92 -16.41 -37.83
N GLY A 60 0.74 -15.82 -37.56
CA GLY A 60 0.07 -15.93 -36.26
C GLY A 60 0.96 -15.56 -35.07
N ASP A 61 0.90 -16.36 -34.00
CA ASP A 61 1.71 -16.15 -32.78
C ASP A 61 3.22 -16.29 -33.03
N ALA A 62 3.62 -17.09 -34.02
CA ALA A 62 5.02 -17.23 -34.39
C ALA A 62 5.60 -15.92 -34.94
N LEU A 63 4.79 -15.14 -35.67
CA LEU A 63 5.18 -13.81 -36.16
C LEU A 63 5.27 -12.78 -35.03
N VAL A 64 4.33 -12.81 -34.09
CA VAL A 64 4.38 -11.95 -32.89
C VAL A 64 5.66 -12.24 -32.08
N THR A 65 5.94 -13.52 -31.84
CA THR A 65 7.12 -13.96 -31.06
C THR A 65 8.43 -13.59 -31.78
N ALA A 66 8.48 -13.74 -33.11
CA ALA A 66 9.64 -13.33 -33.90
C ALA A 66 9.91 -11.82 -33.79
N LEU A 67 8.87 -10.98 -33.84
CA LEU A 67 8.99 -9.53 -33.64
C LEU A 67 9.52 -9.18 -32.24
N GLU A 68 8.93 -9.79 -31.21
CA GLU A 68 9.35 -9.61 -29.82
C GLU A 68 10.83 -9.95 -29.60
N ILE A 69 11.30 -11.06 -30.16
CA ILE A 69 12.69 -11.50 -30.08
C ILE A 69 13.61 -10.53 -30.83
N VAL A 70 13.28 -10.11 -32.06
CA VAL A 70 14.12 -9.17 -32.82
C VAL A 70 14.34 -7.85 -32.06
N TRP A 71 13.31 -7.33 -31.41
CA TRP A 71 13.48 -6.10 -30.61
C TRP A 71 14.24 -6.33 -29.31
N ALA A 72 14.07 -7.49 -28.68
CA ALA A 72 14.83 -7.83 -27.47
C ALA A 72 16.31 -8.04 -27.76
N GLU A 73 16.64 -8.68 -28.88
CA GLU A 73 18.01 -9.02 -29.26
C GLU A 73 18.78 -7.81 -29.81
N SER A 74 18.18 -7.02 -30.69
CA SER A 74 18.92 -6.01 -31.47
C SER A 74 18.23 -4.65 -31.59
N GLY A 75 17.00 -4.52 -31.07
CA GLY A 75 16.17 -3.36 -31.36
C GLY A 75 15.86 -3.19 -32.85
N ALA A 76 15.82 -4.31 -33.61
CA ALA A 76 15.67 -4.33 -35.07
C ALA A 76 16.82 -3.66 -35.85
N ASN A 77 18.05 -3.70 -35.32
CA ASN A 77 19.25 -3.20 -35.99
C ASN A 77 19.98 -4.34 -36.73
N PRO A 78 20.03 -4.33 -38.08
CA PRO A 78 20.74 -5.34 -38.87
C PRO A 78 22.24 -5.38 -38.66
N ARG A 79 22.81 -4.28 -38.15
CA ARG A 79 24.25 -4.14 -37.90
C ARG A 79 24.60 -4.27 -36.42
N ALA A 80 23.69 -4.78 -35.58
CA ALA A 80 23.97 -5.00 -34.16
C ALA A 80 25.14 -5.97 -33.99
N LEU A 81 26.09 -5.59 -33.15
CA LEU A 81 27.26 -6.38 -32.78
C LEU A 81 27.47 -6.25 -31.26
N ASN A 82 27.47 -7.37 -30.56
CA ASN A 82 27.77 -7.43 -29.13
C ASN A 82 29.28 -7.71 -28.93
N PRO A 83 29.93 -7.23 -27.86
CA PRO A 83 31.25 -7.68 -27.41
C PRO A 83 31.50 -9.20 -27.47
N SER A 84 30.49 -10.03 -27.23
CA SER A 84 30.59 -11.49 -27.34
C SER A 84 30.62 -12.04 -28.78
N GLY A 85 30.56 -11.16 -29.79
CA GLY A 85 30.61 -11.52 -31.20
C GLY A 85 29.27 -11.93 -31.83
N THR A 86 28.15 -11.79 -31.13
CA THR A 86 26.81 -12.01 -31.72
C THR A 86 26.44 -10.91 -32.70
N ARG A 87 25.80 -11.29 -33.82
CA ARG A 87 25.63 -10.43 -34.99
C ARG A 87 24.19 -10.40 -35.48
N GLY A 88 23.76 -9.23 -35.95
CA GLY A 88 22.53 -9.08 -36.73
C GLY A 88 21.26 -8.92 -35.92
N ILE A 89 20.12 -8.93 -36.64
CA ILE A 89 18.79 -8.67 -36.06
C ILE A 89 18.35 -9.72 -35.02
N PHE A 90 18.84 -10.96 -35.12
CA PHE A 90 18.55 -12.08 -34.22
C PHE A 90 19.75 -12.47 -33.33
N GLN A 91 20.82 -11.66 -33.32
CA GLN A 91 22.03 -11.87 -32.51
C GLN A 91 22.63 -13.28 -32.62
N PHE A 92 22.87 -13.76 -33.85
CA PHE A 92 23.48 -15.07 -34.05
C PHE A 92 24.92 -15.11 -33.55
N MET A 93 25.29 -16.17 -32.82
CA MET A 93 26.67 -16.42 -32.42
C MET A 93 27.56 -16.75 -33.63
N PRO A 94 28.88 -16.49 -33.56
CA PRO A 94 29.82 -16.93 -34.58
C PRO A 94 29.71 -18.43 -34.89
N ASN A 95 29.85 -18.81 -36.16
CA ASN A 95 29.72 -20.19 -36.67
C ASN A 95 28.31 -20.80 -36.59
N THR A 96 27.27 -20.05 -36.20
CA THR A 96 25.88 -20.55 -36.23
C THR A 96 25.32 -20.61 -37.65
N LEU A 97 25.76 -19.69 -38.52
CA LEU A 97 25.34 -19.58 -39.91
C LEU A 97 26.44 -20.10 -40.83
N ALA A 98 26.05 -20.67 -41.97
CA ALA A 98 26.98 -21.16 -42.98
C ALA A 98 27.73 -20.02 -43.71
N ASP A 99 27.10 -18.85 -43.81
CA ASP A 99 27.69 -17.61 -44.31
C ASP A 99 27.53 -16.54 -43.23
N ASP A 100 28.64 -16.00 -42.74
CA ASP A 100 28.68 -14.97 -41.72
C ASP A 100 28.04 -13.65 -42.17
N ASN A 101 28.04 -13.38 -43.48
CA ASN A 101 27.37 -12.18 -44.03
C ASN A 101 25.84 -12.28 -43.92
N CYS A 102 25.29 -13.49 -43.86
CA CYS A 102 23.87 -13.73 -43.68
C CYS A 102 23.33 -13.14 -42.37
N ALA A 103 24.17 -12.99 -41.34
CA ALA A 103 23.75 -12.35 -40.09
C ALA A 103 23.39 -10.87 -40.28
N TYR A 104 24.06 -10.18 -41.21
CA TYR A 104 23.88 -8.74 -41.44
C TYR A 104 22.82 -8.41 -42.52
N ASP A 105 22.41 -9.40 -43.32
CA ASP A 105 21.26 -9.29 -44.22
C ASP A 105 19.98 -9.66 -43.46
N PRO A 106 19.06 -8.72 -43.21
CA PRO A 106 17.81 -8.97 -42.48
C PRO A 106 16.96 -10.11 -43.03
N VAL A 107 16.92 -10.28 -44.35
CA VAL A 107 16.10 -11.31 -44.98
C VAL A 107 16.75 -12.67 -44.79
N CYS A 108 18.06 -12.78 -45.05
CA CYS A 108 18.82 -14.01 -44.84
C CYS A 108 18.81 -14.44 -43.37
N ALA A 109 19.06 -13.51 -42.45
CA ALA A 109 19.00 -13.73 -41.00
C ALA A 109 17.62 -14.23 -40.57
N SER A 110 16.55 -13.64 -41.11
CA SER A 110 15.17 -14.06 -40.81
C SER A 110 14.85 -15.45 -41.34
N GLN A 111 15.35 -15.83 -42.52
CA GLN A 111 15.19 -17.18 -43.08
C GLN A 111 15.92 -18.21 -42.21
N ALA A 112 17.12 -17.86 -41.74
CA ALA A 112 17.86 -18.70 -40.81
C ALA A 112 17.10 -18.85 -39.48
N ALA A 113 16.59 -17.76 -38.91
CA ALA A 113 15.81 -17.79 -37.68
C ALA A 113 14.54 -18.65 -37.85
N TYR A 114 13.82 -18.51 -38.96
CA TYR A 114 12.64 -19.33 -39.28
C TYR A 114 12.95 -20.82 -39.29
N ARG A 115 14.06 -21.23 -39.91
CA ARG A 115 14.49 -22.64 -39.91
C ARG A 115 14.93 -23.12 -38.53
N ILE A 116 15.77 -22.33 -37.85
CA ILE A 116 16.33 -22.68 -36.53
C ILE A 116 15.23 -22.81 -35.48
N SER A 117 14.20 -21.95 -35.57
CA SER A 117 13.06 -21.94 -34.66
C SER A 117 11.94 -22.93 -35.03
N LYS A 118 12.15 -23.79 -36.04
CA LYS A 118 11.13 -24.71 -36.58
C LYS A 118 9.83 -23.97 -36.93
N ALA A 119 9.92 -22.98 -37.80
CA ALA A 119 8.83 -22.09 -38.20
C ALA A 119 8.24 -21.27 -37.02
N GLY A 120 9.06 -20.94 -36.03
CA GLY A 120 8.67 -20.17 -34.85
C GLY A 120 7.94 -20.96 -33.76
N THR A 121 8.04 -22.29 -33.77
CA THR A 121 7.48 -23.17 -32.72
C THR A 121 8.48 -23.47 -31.59
N ASP A 122 9.77 -23.21 -31.78
CA ASP A 122 10.83 -23.54 -30.82
C ASP A 122 11.90 -22.44 -30.74
N TRP A 123 11.83 -21.58 -29.72
CA TRP A 123 12.73 -20.44 -29.55
C TRP A 123 13.78 -20.62 -28.44
N HIS A 124 13.96 -21.83 -27.89
CA HIS A 124 14.86 -22.08 -26.76
C HIS A 124 16.35 -21.77 -27.03
N LYS A 125 16.72 -21.56 -28.29
CA LYS A 125 18.08 -21.15 -28.68
C LYS A 125 18.37 -19.66 -28.48
N TRP A 126 17.33 -18.85 -28.21
CA TRP A 126 17.46 -17.43 -27.92
C TRP A 126 17.33 -17.20 -26.41
N GLU A 127 18.35 -16.60 -25.81
CA GLU A 127 18.36 -16.30 -24.37
C GLU A 127 17.26 -15.31 -24.01
N THR A 128 16.96 -14.34 -24.89
CA THR A 128 15.85 -13.41 -24.68
C THR A 128 14.49 -14.10 -24.55
N PHE A 129 14.33 -15.28 -25.18
CA PHE A 129 13.14 -16.12 -25.05
C PHE A 129 13.13 -16.88 -23.72
N THR A 130 14.22 -17.57 -23.38
CA THR A 130 14.30 -18.38 -22.15
C THR A 130 14.25 -17.55 -20.87
N THR A 131 14.76 -16.32 -20.90
CA THR A 131 14.71 -15.36 -19.79
C THR A 131 13.38 -14.60 -19.71
N GLY A 132 12.52 -14.69 -20.73
CA GLY A 132 11.23 -14.00 -20.78
C GLY A 132 11.31 -12.51 -21.15
N VAL A 133 12.50 -11.97 -21.42
CA VAL A 133 12.72 -10.55 -21.72
C VAL A 133 11.96 -10.11 -22.99
N TYR A 134 11.80 -11.00 -23.97
CA TYR A 134 11.10 -10.71 -25.23
C TYR A 134 9.65 -10.24 -25.03
N ALA A 135 8.94 -10.78 -24.03
CA ALA A 135 7.51 -10.55 -23.83
C ALA A 135 7.15 -9.07 -23.55
N ARG A 136 8.11 -8.26 -23.08
CA ARG A 136 7.88 -6.81 -22.85
C ARG A 136 7.60 -6.04 -24.15
N TYR A 137 7.93 -6.61 -25.31
CA TYR A 137 7.72 -6.00 -26.61
C TYR A 137 6.40 -6.40 -27.29
N ARG A 138 5.54 -7.19 -26.62
CA ARG A 138 4.29 -7.70 -27.19
C ARG A 138 3.36 -6.62 -27.72
N SER A 139 3.19 -5.52 -26.98
CA SER A 139 2.34 -4.40 -27.39
C SER A 139 2.86 -3.74 -28.67
N ARG A 140 4.19 -3.59 -28.79
CA ARG A 140 4.84 -3.08 -30.00
C ARG A 140 4.69 -4.05 -31.18
N ALA A 141 4.74 -5.37 -30.93
CA ALA A 141 4.56 -6.41 -31.96
C ALA A 141 3.19 -6.31 -32.63
N LEU A 142 2.16 -6.22 -31.82
CA LEU A 142 0.78 -6.10 -32.29
C LEU A 142 0.56 -4.79 -33.06
N ALA A 143 1.17 -3.68 -32.61
CA ALA A 143 1.12 -2.40 -33.32
C ALA A 143 1.87 -2.42 -34.66
N ALA A 144 3.01 -3.12 -34.75
CA ALA A 144 3.76 -3.27 -36.00
C ALA A 144 2.97 -4.04 -37.06
N LEU A 145 2.22 -5.06 -36.64
CA LEU A 145 1.37 -5.85 -37.52
C LEU A 145 0.21 -5.03 -38.10
N SER A 146 -0.44 -4.20 -37.28
CA SER A 146 -1.52 -3.34 -37.75
C SER A 146 -1.03 -2.25 -38.71
N LEU A 147 0.17 -1.70 -38.48
CA LEU A 147 0.80 -0.72 -39.36
C LEU A 147 1.35 -1.34 -40.66
N GLY A 148 1.77 -2.60 -40.63
CA GLY A 148 2.37 -3.30 -41.76
C GLY A 148 1.40 -3.69 -42.87
N GLY A 149 0.08 -3.57 -42.65
CA GLY A 149 -0.94 -4.04 -43.58
C GLY A 149 -0.80 -5.52 -43.90
N VAL A 150 -0.18 -6.30 -42.98
CA VAL A 150 -0.10 -7.75 -43.09
C VAL A 150 -1.49 -8.25 -42.76
N ASP A 151 -2.27 -8.54 -43.80
CA ASP A 151 -3.67 -8.92 -43.69
C ASP A 151 -3.85 -9.99 -42.61
N ALA A 152 -4.76 -9.71 -41.66
CA ALA A 152 -5.23 -10.68 -40.67
C ALA A 152 -5.83 -11.96 -41.30
N ASN A 153 -5.93 -12.03 -42.62
CA ASN A 153 -6.36 -13.21 -43.38
C ASN A 153 -5.24 -14.21 -43.73
N LEU A 154 -3.95 -13.90 -43.51
CA LEU A 154 -2.89 -14.94 -43.47
C LEU A 154 -2.82 -15.62 -42.09
N ILE A 155 -3.64 -15.16 -41.15
CA ILE A 155 -4.03 -15.90 -39.95
C ILE A 155 -5.17 -16.84 -40.38
N HIS A 156 -4.84 -17.92 -41.11
CA HIS A 156 -5.68 -19.12 -41.12
C HIS A 156 -5.54 -19.84 -39.77
N VAL A 157 -5.91 -19.14 -38.70
CA VAL A 157 -6.57 -19.78 -37.57
C VAL A 157 -7.90 -20.25 -38.15
N GLY A 158 -8.20 -21.54 -38.02
CA GLY A 158 -9.49 -22.09 -38.42
C GLY A 158 -10.63 -21.28 -37.79
N LEU A 159 -11.27 -20.44 -38.60
CA LEU A 159 -12.43 -19.60 -38.24
C LEU A 159 -13.71 -20.42 -38.04
N THR A 160 -13.61 -21.76 -37.95
CA THR A 160 -14.73 -22.63 -37.57
C THR A 160 -14.95 -22.73 -36.05
N SER A 161 -14.20 -22.00 -35.21
CA SER A 161 -14.47 -21.99 -33.77
C SER A 161 -14.17 -20.70 -33.00
N LEU A 162 -13.98 -19.55 -33.68
CA LEU A 162 -13.90 -18.26 -32.99
C LEU A 162 -15.30 -17.88 -32.49
N ASP A 163 -15.63 -18.38 -31.30
CA ASP A 163 -16.77 -17.93 -30.53
C ASP A 163 -16.55 -16.44 -30.17
N PRO A 164 -17.34 -15.52 -30.76
CA PRO A 164 -17.18 -14.09 -30.50
C PRO A 164 -17.32 -13.76 -29.01
N GLN A 165 -18.10 -14.54 -28.27
CA GLN A 165 -18.27 -14.37 -26.83
C GLN A 165 -16.97 -14.67 -26.08
N LYS A 166 -16.29 -15.77 -26.45
CA LYS A 166 -15.01 -16.16 -25.84
C LYS A 166 -13.91 -15.14 -26.07
N VAL A 167 -13.85 -14.55 -27.28
CA VAL A 167 -12.90 -13.47 -27.58
C VAL A 167 -13.16 -12.24 -26.70
N VAL A 168 -14.43 -11.86 -26.52
CA VAL A 168 -14.82 -10.74 -25.65
C VAL A 168 -14.47 -11.04 -24.19
N TYR A 169 -14.72 -12.25 -23.69
CA TYR A 169 -14.41 -12.63 -22.30
C TYR A 169 -12.91 -12.62 -22.02
N GLN A 170 -12.10 -13.14 -22.94
CA GLN A 170 -10.64 -13.13 -22.80
C GLN A 170 -10.07 -11.71 -22.85
N ALA A 171 -10.63 -10.84 -23.70
CA ALA A 171 -10.23 -9.44 -23.75
C ALA A 171 -10.54 -8.70 -22.44
N ILE A 172 -11.74 -8.87 -21.89
CA ILE A 172 -12.14 -8.27 -20.60
C ILE A 172 -11.28 -8.84 -19.47
N ALA A 173 -11.10 -10.16 -19.41
CA ALA A 173 -10.26 -10.81 -18.42
C ALA A 173 -8.80 -10.33 -18.47
N GLY A 174 -8.24 -10.16 -19.67
CA GLY A 174 -6.88 -9.62 -19.85
C GLY A 174 -6.74 -8.19 -19.33
N LEU A 175 -7.73 -7.33 -19.59
CA LEU A 175 -7.75 -5.96 -19.08
C LEU A 175 -7.84 -5.95 -17.55
N LEU A 176 -8.77 -6.72 -16.97
CA LEU A 176 -8.93 -6.84 -15.52
C LEU A 176 -7.66 -7.35 -14.85
N TYR A 177 -7.03 -8.40 -15.40
CA TYR A 177 -5.77 -8.94 -14.90
C TYR A 177 -4.65 -7.91 -14.94
N SER A 178 -4.52 -7.13 -16.02
CA SER A 178 -3.50 -6.09 -16.11
C SER A 178 -3.68 -4.97 -15.07
N MET A 179 -4.94 -4.58 -14.80
CA MET A 179 -5.28 -3.59 -13.78
C MET A 179 -5.04 -4.13 -12.37
N ASP A 180 -5.44 -5.36 -12.11
CA ASP A 180 -5.22 -6.04 -10.82
C ASP A 180 -3.72 -6.09 -10.46
N ARG A 181 -2.86 -6.50 -11.42
CA ARG A 181 -1.40 -6.54 -11.20
C ARG A 181 -0.81 -5.15 -10.95
N LEU A 182 -1.29 -4.11 -11.62
CA LEU A 182 -0.88 -2.73 -11.37
C LEU A 182 -1.27 -2.30 -9.96
N VAL A 183 -2.53 -2.54 -9.57
CA VAL A 183 -3.05 -2.20 -8.24
C VAL A 183 -2.26 -2.91 -7.14
N LEU A 184 -2.04 -4.22 -7.26
CA LEU A 184 -1.27 -5.00 -6.29
C LEU A 184 0.18 -4.50 -6.17
N THR A 185 0.80 -4.13 -7.29
CA THR A 185 2.16 -3.58 -7.29
C THR A 185 2.24 -2.24 -6.55
N GLU A 186 1.27 -1.35 -6.76
CA GLU A 186 1.22 -0.08 -6.04
C GLU A 186 0.86 -0.25 -4.55
N ILE A 187 -0.01 -1.22 -4.24
CA ILE A 187 -0.34 -1.62 -2.88
C ILE A 187 0.91 -2.06 -2.11
N GLU A 188 1.75 -2.92 -2.70
CA GLU A 188 2.98 -3.39 -2.05
C GLU A 188 3.96 -2.26 -1.74
N LYS A 189 4.05 -1.27 -2.64
CA LYS A 189 4.89 -0.08 -2.42
C LYS A 189 4.41 0.77 -1.25
N LEU A 190 3.11 0.87 -1.02
CA LEU A 190 2.51 1.63 0.09
C LEU A 190 2.56 0.86 1.41
N TRP A 191 2.41 -0.46 1.37
CA TRP A 191 2.35 -1.31 2.56
C TRP A 191 3.65 -1.34 3.35
N THR A 192 4.76 -1.67 2.68
CA THR A 192 6.06 -1.86 3.32
C THR A 192 6.47 -0.69 4.21
N PRO A 193 6.45 0.58 3.75
CA PRO A 193 6.83 1.69 4.60
C PRO A 193 5.88 1.94 5.77
N MET A 194 4.59 1.60 5.65
CA MET A 194 3.63 1.77 6.74
C MET A 194 3.91 0.82 7.91
N VAL A 195 4.34 -0.40 7.61
CA VAL A 195 4.46 -1.46 8.63
C VAL A 195 5.90 -1.66 9.07
N THR A 196 6.86 -1.59 8.15
CA THR A 196 8.29 -1.84 8.42
C THR A 196 9.17 -0.60 8.32
N GLY A 197 8.64 0.55 7.90
CA GLY A 197 9.40 1.80 7.84
C GLY A 197 9.91 2.21 9.23
N THR A 198 11.09 2.81 9.34
CA THR A 198 11.65 3.26 10.62
C THR A 198 11.29 4.72 10.87
N ASP A 199 10.70 5.03 12.03
CA ASP A 199 10.42 6.41 12.42
C ASP A 199 11.70 7.02 13.04
N ASP A 200 12.13 8.21 12.58
CA ASP A 200 13.31 8.92 13.08
C ASP A 200 13.07 10.43 13.09
N LEU A 201 13.39 11.10 14.20
CA LEU A 201 13.21 12.55 14.36
C LEU A 201 14.42 13.37 13.90
N ASN A 202 15.57 12.75 13.64
CA ASN A 202 16.84 13.45 13.38
C ASN A 202 17.35 13.31 11.94
N GLY A 203 16.91 12.29 11.21
CA GLY A 203 17.26 12.06 9.82
C GLY A 203 16.08 12.23 8.87
N SER A 204 16.28 11.73 7.65
CA SER A 204 15.21 11.58 6.68
C SER A 204 14.47 10.27 6.95
N THR A 205 13.20 10.32 7.30
CA THR A 205 12.36 9.12 7.34
C THR A 205 11.92 8.79 5.93
N SER A 206 12.29 7.60 5.44
CA SER A 206 11.79 7.07 4.18
C SER A 206 10.43 6.40 4.40
N LEU A 207 9.37 7.02 3.91
CA LEU A 207 8.12 6.32 3.57
C LEU A 207 8.34 5.57 2.24
N GLY A 208 9.27 4.62 2.26
CA GLY A 208 9.67 3.81 1.11
C GLY A 208 10.52 4.58 0.11
N SER A 209 10.65 4.05 -1.11
CA SER A 209 11.31 4.75 -2.22
C SER A 209 10.49 5.94 -2.75
N ALA A 210 9.21 6.04 -2.37
CA ALA A 210 8.26 6.98 -2.94
C ALA A 210 8.19 8.33 -2.21
N LEU A 211 8.41 8.37 -0.89
CA LEU A 211 8.24 9.61 -0.13
C LEU A 211 9.27 9.71 1.01
N VAL A 212 10.29 10.54 0.81
CA VAL A 212 11.29 10.83 1.85
C VAL A 212 10.85 12.09 2.57
N VAL A 213 10.57 11.97 3.86
CA VAL A 213 10.21 13.11 4.71
C VAL A 213 11.44 13.56 5.48
N ASP A 214 11.87 14.81 5.25
CA ASP A 214 13.00 15.40 5.94
C ASP A 214 12.58 15.96 7.31
N ASN A 215 13.10 15.36 8.38
CA ASN A 215 12.83 15.78 9.75
C ASN A 215 13.92 16.73 10.31
N SER A 216 14.89 17.14 9.49
CA SER A 216 15.99 18.03 9.91
C SER A 216 15.50 19.32 10.57
N HIS A 217 14.38 19.86 10.09
CA HIS A 217 13.77 21.07 10.62
C HIS A 217 13.04 20.90 11.96
N LEU A 218 12.63 19.67 12.31
CA LEU A 218 11.84 19.42 13.51
C LEU A 218 12.63 19.75 14.78
N ARG A 219 13.93 19.43 14.81
CA ARG A 219 14.83 19.77 15.92
C ARG A 219 14.95 21.29 16.10
N ASN A 220 15.00 22.04 14.99
CA ASN A 220 15.05 23.51 15.04
C ASN A 220 13.76 24.08 15.61
N MET A 221 12.60 23.58 15.16
CA MET A 221 11.30 24.03 15.69
C MET A 221 11.14 23.70 17.17
N TRP A 222 11.54 22.51 17.61
CA TRP A 222 11.59 22.16 19.03
C TRP A 222 12.53 23.09 19.81
N GLY A 223 13.70 23.41 19.26
CA GLY A 223 14.65 24.34 19.89
C GLY A 223 14.07 25.75 20.10
N ILE A 224 13.31 26.26 19.11
CA ILE A 224 12.57 27.53 19.23
C ILE A 224 11.51 27.42 20.33
N SER A 225 10.70 26.35 20.34
CA SER A 225 9.71 26.11 21.40
C SER A 225 10.35 26.07 22.79
N LEU A 226 11.49 25.38 22.92
CA LEU A 226 12.23 25.30 24.18
C LEU A 226 12.76 26.67 24.61
N ALA A 227 13.33 27.46 23.70
CA ALA A 227 13.82 28.81 24.00
C ALA A 227 12.70 29.73 24.50
N ILE A 228 11.51 29.67 23.89
CA ILE A 228 10.34 30.44 24.33
C ILE A 228 9.87 29.97 25.71
N ALA A 229 9.77 28.64 25.90
CA ALA A 229 9.31 28.03 27.14
C ALA A 229 10.25 28.31 28.32
N THR A 230 11.56 28.20 28.12
CA THR A 230 12.60 28.47 29.13
C THR A 230 12.78 29.97 29.41
N GLY A 231 12.70 30.82 28.40
CA GLY A 231 12.93 32.26 28.54
C GLY A 231 11.75 32.99 29.17
N SER A 232 10.65 33.10 28.42
CA SER A 232 9.51 33.96 28.81
C SER A 232 8.52 33.26 29.74
N LEU A 233 8.17 32.02 29.43
CA LEU A 233 7.08 31.32 30.10
C LEU A 233 7.51 30.80 31.47
N LEU A 234 8.72 30.24 31.60
CA LEU A 234 9.23 29.76 32.88
C LEU A 234 9.40 30.91 33.89
N VAL A 235 9.90 32.07 33.47
CA VAL A 235 9.99 33.26 34.34
C VAL A 235 8.61 33.69 34.82
N MET A 236 7.63 33.76 33.91
CA MET A 236 6.24 34.09 34.26
C MET A 236 5.65 33.06 35.25
N LEU A 237 5.84 31.76 34.99
CA LEU A 237 5.34 30.69 35.86
C LEU A 237 6.03 30.66 37.22
N PHE A 238 7.32 31.00 37.28
CA PHE A 238 8.05 31.12 38.53
C PHE A 238 7.49 32.27 39.38
N ILE A 239 7.29 33.45 38.79
CA ILE A 239 6.68 34.60 39.47
C ILE A 239 5.27 34.25 39.95
N LEU A 240 4.43 33.66 39.08
CA LEU A 240 3.08 33.25 39.43
C LEU A 240 3.07 32.23 40.58
N SER A 241 3.99 31.25 40.55
CA SER A 241 4.13 30.26 41.62
C SER A 241 4.56 30.90 42.94
N ALA A 242 5.48 31.86 42.91
CA ALA A 242 5.92 32.61 44.08
C ALA A 242 4.76 33.44 44.69
N VAL A 243 3.98 34.12 43.85
CA VAL A 243 2.81 34.90 44.28
C VAL A 243 1.73 33.99 44.88
N LEU A 244 1.40 32.87 44.22
CA LEU A 244 0.45 31.89 44.75
C LEU A 244 0.92 31.30 46.07
N TRP A 245 2.23 31.10 46.23
CA TRP A 245 2.80 30.63 47.48
C TRP A 245 2.68 31.67 48.61
N MET A 246 2.99 32.94 48.34
CA MET A 246 2.80 34.05 49.29
C MET A 246 1.33 34.22 49.70
N LEU A 247 0.40 34.10 48.75
CA LEU A 247 -1.03 34.22 49.02
C LEU A 247 -1.53 33.08 49.92
N ARG A 248 -1.05 31.85 49.69
CA ARG A 248 -1.46 30.70 50.51
C ARG A 248 -0.79 30.66 51.87
N SER A 249 0.45 31.16 52.00
CA SER A 249 1.10 31.29 53.32
C SER A 249 0.37 32.31 54.20
N ALA A 250 -0.16 33.39 53.61
CA ALA A 250 -1.01 34.35 54.31
C ALA A 250 -2.33 33.74 54.85
N ILE A 251 -2.82 32.65 54.23
CA ILE A 251 -4.04 31.93 54.65
C ILE A 251 -3.74 30.83 55.69
N GLY A 252 -2.48 30.66 56.11
CA GLY A 252 -2.10 29.72 57.18
C GLY A 252 -2.08 28.24 56.77
N VAL A 253 -2.14 27.94 55.46
CA VAL A 253 -1.99 26.56 54.96
C VAL A 253 -0.53 26.14 55.09
N ARG A 254 -0.23 25.03 55.79
CA ARG A 254 1.13 24.46 55.86
C ARG A 254 1.57 23.94 54.48
N HIS A 255 2.77 24.33 54.05
CA HIS A 255 3.31 23.94 52.73
C HIS A 255 4.53 23.05 52.85
N ASP A 256 4.61 22.10 51.93
CA ASP A 256 5.78 21.26 51.70
C ASP A 256 6.65 21.90 50.60
N THR A 257 7.40 22.93 50.98
CA THR A 257 8.19 23.77 50.06
C THR A 257 9.26 22.98 49.33
N ALA A 258 9.92 22.06 50.02
CA ALA A 258 10.93 21.18 49.45
C ALA A 258 10.34 20.35 48.29
N ARG A 259 9.14 19.80 48.49
CA ARG A 259 8.45 19.00 47.46
C ARG A 259 8.14 19.81 46.20
N ASN A 260 7.62 21.03 46.34
CA ASN A 260 7.29 21.89 45.19
C ASN A 260 8.54 22.32 44.41
N LEU A 261 9.64 22.59 45.12
CA LEU A 261 10.91 22.96 44.50
C LEU A 261 11.53 21.78 43.73
N VAL A 262 11.50 20.56 44.30
CA VAL A 262 11.91 19.34 43.59
C VAL A 262 11.09 19.13 42.32
N TYR A 263 9.76 19.29 42.39
CA TYR A 263 8.91 19.19 41.20
C TYR A 263 9.25 20.24 40.15
N PHE A 264 9.46 21.49 40.55
CA PHE A 264 9.85 22.56 39.62
C PHE A 264 11.10 22.18 38.83
N PHE A 265 12.19 21.81 39.53
CA PHE A 265 13.43 21.41 38.86
C PHE A 265 13.27 20.16 38.01
N ALA A 266 12.53 19.14 38.49
CA ALA A 266 12.24 17.95 37.71
C ALA A 266 11.51 18.29 36.41
N THR A 267 10.52 19.18 36.44
CA THR A 267 9.79 19.62 35.25
C THR A 267 10.68 20.39 34.27
N VAL A 268 11.59 21.24 34.76
CA VAL A 268 12.56 21.96 33.91
C VAL A 268 13.52 20.99 33.22
N ILE A 269 14.01 19.98 33.94
CA ILE A 269 14.86 18.93 33.37
C ILE A 269 14.10 18.14 32.31
N LEU A 270 12.86 17.72 32.60
CA LEU A 270 12.02 17.00 31.63
C LEU A 270 11.70 17.84 30.40
N MET A 271 11.47 19.15 30.59
CA MET A 271 11.22 20.09 29.50
C MET A 271 12.44 20.16 28.55
N ALA A 272 13.65 20.37 29.10
CA ALA A 272 14.88 20.42 28.34
C ALA A 272 15.24 19.06 27.69
N GLY A 273 14.93 17.96 28.37
CA GLY A 273 15.15 16.59 27.90
C GLY A 273 14.04 16.03 27.01
N SER A 274 12.97 16.80 26.76
CA SER A 274 11.75 16.27 26.12
C SER A 274 11.99 15.66 24.75
N PHE A 275 12.79 16.30 23.89
CA PHE A 275 13.12 15.76 22.56
C PHE A 275 13.89 14.43 22.66
N PHE A 276 14.84 14.33 23.58
CA PHE A 276 15.57 13.09 23.82
C PHE A 276 14.63 11.98 24.30
N LEU A 277 13.74 12.26 25.25
CA LEU A 277 12.78 11.29 25.76
C LEU A 277 11.83 10.78 24.67
N VAL A 278 11.32 11.67 23.81
CA VAL A 278 10.47 11.26 22.69
C VAL A 278 11.26 10.42 21.68
N THR A 279 12.52 10.78 21.41
CA THR A 279 13.40 10.01 20.53
C THR A 279 13.63 8.60 21.08
N GLN A 280 13.87 8.45 22.39
CA GLN A 280 14.00 7.14 23.04
C GLN A 280 12.71 6.34 22.98
N LEU A 281 11.54 6.97 23.16
CA LEU A 281 10.25 6.30 23.04
C LEU A 281 10.01 5.75 21.64
N ILE A 282 10.36 6.52 20.60
CA ILE A 282 10.29 6.06 19.20
C ILE A 282 11.30 4.93 18.94
N ALA A 283 12.51 5.01 19.50
CA ALA A 283 13.50 3.95 19.38
C ALA A 283 13.01 2.63 20.00
N VAL A 284 12.32 2.71 21.14
CA VAL A 284 11.69 1.53 21.77
C VAL A 284 10.61 0.94 20.85
N ASP A 285 9.73 1.76 20.29
CA ASP A 285 8.69 1.29 19.34
C ASP A 285 9.31 0.61 18.10
N ASN A 286 10.32 1.24 17.49
CA ASN A 286 11.04 0.66 16.36
C ASN A 286 11.73 -0.67 16.73
N ALA A 287 12.33 -0.76 17.93
CA ALA A 287 12.94 -2.00 18.40
C ALA A 287 11.90 -3.11 18.61
N LEU A 288 10.72 -2.78 19.15
CA LEU A 288 9.61 -3.72 19.31
C LEU A 288 9.10 -4.23 17.95
N VAL A 289 8.93 -3.33 16.97
CA VAL A 289 8.53 -3.70 15.60
C VAL A 289 9.61 -4.57 14.94
N SER A 290 10.88 -4.22 15.09
CA SER A 290 12.00 -4.99 14.53
C SER A 290 12.13 -6.37 15.19
N ALA A 291 11.86 -6.50 16.49
CA ALA A 291 11.89 -7.78 17.19
C ALA A 291 10.83 -8.74 16.64
N ILE A 292 9.65 -8.22 16.27
CA ILE A 292 8.62 -9.01 15.61
C ILE A 292 9.04 -9.37 14.18
N ASN A 293 9.58 -8.41 13.41
CA ASN A 293 9.99 -8.65 12.03
C ASN A 293 11.12 -9.68 11.91
N GLY A 294 11.99 -9.77 12.92
CA GLY A 294 13.05 -10.79 12.96
C GLY A 294 12.52 -12.22 13.10
N GLN A 295 11.26 -12.40 13.51
CA GLN A 295 10.63 -13.71 13.66
C GLN A 295 9.73 -14.09 12.47
N VAL A 296 9.07 -13.10 11.86
CA VAL A 296 8.14 -13.28 10.75
C VAL A 296 8.36 -12.15 9.74
N THR A 297 8.55 -12.47 8.47
CA THR A 297 8.68 -11.46 7.41
C THR A 297 7.37 -10.66 7.30
N ILE A 298 7.41 -9.37 7.65
CA ILE A 298 6.25 -8.48 7.59
C ILE A 298 6.08 -7.92 6.17
N GLU A 299 5.94 -8.80 5.20
CA GLU A 299 5.59 -8.43 3.83
C GLU A 299 4.14 -8.80 3.57
N LEU A 300 3.44 -8.03 2.75
CA LEU A 300 2.06 -8.36 2.37
C LEU A 300 1.99 -9.75 1.73
N ARG A 301 3.05 -10.16 1.02
CA ARG A 301 3.25 -11.49 0.43
C ARG A 301 3.41 -12.65 1.42
N ALA A 302 3.74 -12.34 2.68
CA ALA A 302 3.85 -13.36 3.72
C ALA A 302 2.48 -13.85 4.19
N LEU A 303 1.40 -13.09 3.94
CA LEU A 303 0.05 -13.58 4.15
C LEU A 303 -0.25 -14.69 3.14
N PRO A 304 -0.56 -15.92 3.60
CA PRO A 304 -0.86 -17.00 2.68
C PRO A 304 -2.21 -16.77 1.95
N ALA A 305 -3.08 -15.92 2.51
CA ALA A 305 -4.26 -15.39 1.81
C ALA A 305 -3.87 -14.45 0.65
N TYR A 306 -2.80 -13.66 0.78
CA TYR A 306 -2.32 -12.75 -0.27
C TYR A 306 -1.67 -13.48 -1.44
N GLN A 307 -1.02 -14.63 -1.21
CA GLN A 307 -0.41 -15.43 -2.28
C GLN A 307 -1.44 -15.98 -3.28
N ASN A 308 -2.69 -16.10 -2.83
CA ASN A 308 -3.82 -16.55 -3.64
C ASN A 308 -4.75 -15.40 -4.03
N LEU A 309 -4.27 -14.17 -3.89
CA LEU A 309 -5.03 -12.94 -4.10
C LEU A 309 -4.71 -12.38 -5.49
N GLY A 310 -5.74 -11.83 -6.13
CA GLY A 310 -5.67 -11.38 -7.51
C GLY A 310 -6.17 -12.41 -8.51
N LEU A 311 -6.29 -11.96 -9.75
CA LEU A 311 -6.92 -12.72 -10.82
C LEU A 311 -6.00 -13.85 -11.31
N LYS A 312 -6.58 -15.02 -11.56
CA LYS A 312 -5.89 -16.11 -12.27
C LYS A 312 -5.66 -15.72 -13.72
N ASP A 313 -4.69 -16.38 -14.36
CA ASP A 313 -4.31 -16.07 -15.74
C ASP A 313 -5.55 -16.09 -16.67
N PRO A 314 -5.70 -15.08 -17.56
CA PRO A 314 -6.89 -14.91 -18.40
C PRO A 314 -7.20 -16.11 -19.30
N SER A 315 -6.18 -16.92 -19.62
CA SER A 315 -6.28 -18.14 -20.42
C SER A 315 -7.10 -19.24 -19.75
N THR A 316 -7.30 -19.17 -18.44
CA THR A 316 -8.11 -20.12 -17.67
C THR A 316 -9.60 -19.82 -17.69
N ILE A 317 -10.00 -18.62 -18.15
CA ILE A 317 -11.40 -18.19 -18.20
C ILE A 317 -11.99 -18.61 -19.55
N GLN A 318 -12.87 -19.60 -19.51
CA GLN A 318 -13.54 -20.15 -20.69
C GLN A 318 -15.06 -19.98 -20.65
N GLU A 319 -15.64 -19.77 -19.47
CA GLU A 319 -17.08 -19.68 -19.24
C GLU A 319 -17.50 -18.35 -18.58
N VAL A 320 -18.80 -18.01 -18.68
CA VAL A 320 -19.37 -16.74 -18.20
C VAL A 320 -19.35 -16.62 -16.67
N ASP A 321 -19.56 -17.74 -15.98
CA ASP A 321 -19.50 -17.83 -14.52
C ASP A 321 -18.09 -17.49 -13.98
N GLN A 322 -17.05 -17.94 -14.68
CA GLN A 322 -15.65 -17.64 -14.38
C GLN A 322 -15.32 -16.17 -14.60
N LEU A 323 -15.90 -15.55 -15.64
CA LEU A 323 -15.77 -14.10 -15.85
C LEU A 323 -16.47 -13.30 -14.74
N LEU A 324 -17.66 -13.72 -14.30
CA LEU A 324 -18.38 -13.06 -13.21
C LEU A 324 -17.60 -13.18 -11.89
N GLN A 325 -16.98 -14.35 -11.64
CA GLN A 325 -16.10 -14.55 -10.50
C GLN A 325 -14.88 -13.62 -10.57
N ALA A 326 -14.23 -13.52 -11.74
CA ALA A 326 -13.10 -12.60 -11.95
C ALA A 326 -13.50 -11.14 -11.71
N ILE A 327 -14.63 -10.68 -12.22
CA ILE A 327 -15.13 -9.32 -11.96
C ILE A 327 -15.35 -9.10 -10.46
N SER A 328 -15.94 -10.09 -9.77
CA SER A 328 -16.21 -9.98 -8.33
C SER A 328 -14.92 -9.89 -7.52
N LEU A 329 -13.93 -10.74 -7.81
CA LEU A 329 -12.61 -10.72 -7.17
C LEU A 329 -11.91 -9.37 -7.40
N PHE A 330 -11.93 -8.87 -8.65
CA PHE A 330 -11.36 -7.55 -8.96
C PHE A 330 -12.01 -6.41 -8.16
N LEU A 331 -13.35 -6.40 -8.02
CA LEU A 331 -14.06 -5.38 -7.25
C LEU A 331 -13.70 -5.41 -5.76
N VAL A 332 -13.54 -6.61 -5.18
CA VAL A 332 -13.09 -6.75 -3.79
C VAL A 332 -11.62 -6.35 -3.65
N GLY A 333 -10.75 -6.74 -4.58
CA GLY A 333 -9.36 -6.30 -4.65
C GLY A 333 -9.21 -4.76 -4.73
N LEU A 334 -10.06 -4.09 -5.51
CA LEU A 334 -10.13 -2.63 -5.56
C LEU A 334 -10.51 -2.04 -4.20
N PHE A 335 -11.50 -2.65 -3.52
CA PHE A 335 -11.91 -2.21 -2.19
C PHE A 335 -10.78 -2.38 -1.16
N ILE A 336 -10.03 -3.50 -1.20
CA ILE A 336 -8.81 -3.71 -0.41
C ILE A 336 -7.79 -2.59 -0.68
N GLY A 337 -7.56 -2.24 -1.95
CA GLY A 337 -6.69 -1.13 -2.33
C GLY A 337 -7.12 0.22 -1.75
N LEU A 338 -8.43 0.50 -1.73
CA LEU A 338 -8.97 1.72 -1.11
C LEU A 338 -8.77 1.74 0.42
N GLU A 339 -8.97 0.62 1.11
CA GLU A 339 -8.71 0.53 2.56
C GLU A 339 -7.23 0.75 2.89
N LEU A 340 -6.32 0.27 2.05
CA LEU A 340 -4.88 0.52 2.20
C LEU A 340 -4.52 1.99 2.01
N ILE A 341 -5.14 2.68 1.06
CA ILE A 341 -4.98 4.13 0.92
C ILE A 341 -5.47 4.84 2.18
N PHE A 342 -6.59 4.40 2.76
CA PHE A 342 -7.10 4.97 4.00
C PHE A 342 -6.14 4.74 5.18
N LEU A 343 -5.58 3.53 5.31
CA LEU A 343 -4.55 3.22 6.29
C LEU A 343 -3.30 4.08 6.10
N PHE A 344 -2.87 4.29 4.85
CA PHE A 344 -1.76 5.19 4.53
C PHE A 344 -2.02 6.63 5.00
N VAL A 345 -3.24 7.15 4.77
CA VAL A 345 -3.64 8.47 5.26
C VAL A 345 -3.62 8.54 6.79
N ILE A 346 -4.11 7.51 7.49
CA ILE A 346 -4.04 7.44 8.97
C ILE A 346 -2.59 7.47 9.44
N TYR A 347 -1.70 6.72 8.80
CA TYR A 347 -0.27 6.70 9.13
C TYR A 347 0.37 8.08 8.93
N PHE A 348 0.01 8.76 7.83
CA PHE A 348 0.50 10.10 7.57
C PHE A 348 0.02 11.12 8.63
N ILE A 349 -1.25 11.04 9.04
CA ILE A 349 -1.79 11.85 10.13
C ILE A 349 -1.06 11.56 11.45
N ARG A 350 -0.79 10.29 11.76
CA ARG A 350 0.01 9.88 12.93
C ARG A 350 1.37 10.57 12.93
N LEU A 351 2.07 10.58 11.81
CA LEU A 351 3.41 11.18 11.69
C LEU A 351 3.37 12.70 11.94
N ILE A 352 2.41 13.41 11.34
CA ILE A 352 2.19 14.84 11.61
C ILE A 352 1.89 15.08 13.09
N LEU A 353 1.07 14.22 13.71
CA LEU A 353 0.72 14.34 15.12
C LEU A 353 1.95 14.18 16.02
N ILE A 354 2.86 13.25 15.72
CA ILE A 354 4.13 13.11 16.46
C ILE A 354 4.93 14.41 16.39
N TRP A 355 5.05 15.02 15.21
CA TRP A 355 5.79 16.28 15.06
C TRP A 355 5.19 17.40 15.90
N VAL A 356 3.87 17.56 15.85
CA VAL A 356 3.16 18.57 16.65
C VAL A 356 3.38 18.32 18.14
N LEU A 357 3.29 17.06 18.59
CA LEU A 357 3.51 16.71 19.99
C LEU A 357 4.95 16.95 20.46
N VAL A 358 5.95 16.68 19.61
CA VAL A 358 7.36 16.96 19.88
C VAL A 358 7.58 18.47 20.03
N VAL A 359 7.11 19.27 19.08
CA VAL A 359 7.29 20.74 19.09
C VAL A 359 6.56 21.38 20.27
N LEU A 360 5.40 20.83 20.69
CA LEU A 360 4.64 21.31 21.85
C LEU A 360 5.17 20.81 23.20
N ALA A 361 6.04 19.80 23.21
CA ALA A 361 6.50 19.15 24.44
C ALA A 361 7.04 20.15 25.49
N PRO A 362 7.90 21.14 25.13
CA PRO A 362 8.42 22.08 26.11
C PRO A 362 7.33 22.92 26.77
N PHE A 363 6.34 23.37 26.00
CA PHE A 363 5.24 24.20 26.52
C PHE A 363 4.33 23.43 27.48
N VAL A 364 3.92 22.23 27.09
CA VAL A 364 3.03 21.40 27.91
C VAL A 364 3.72 21.07 29.24
N LEU A 365 4.99 20.70 29.19
CA LEU A 365 5.77 20.39 30.40
C LEU A 365 5.93 21.62 31.28
N ALA A 366 6.26 22.78 30.72
CA ALA A 366 6.39 24.01 31.48
C ALA A 366 5.09 24.40 32.20
N VAL A 367 3.96 24.35 31.49
CA VAL A 367 2.63 24.62 32.07
C VAL A 367 2.29 23.61 33.18
N GLY A 368 2.82 22.39 33.12
CA GLY A 368 2.70 21.36 34.14
C GLY A 368 3.22 21.73 35.54
N ILE A 369 4.04 22.78 35.65
CA ILE A 369 4.47 23.36 36.94
C ILE A 369 3.24 23.82 37.74
N LEU A 370 2.21 24.31 37.06
CA LEU A 370 0.99 24.76 37.72
C LEU A 370 0.15 23.56 38.19
N PRO A 371 -0.28 23.54 39.47
CA PRO A 371 -1.04 22.42 40.02
C PRO A 371 -2.35 22.16 39.27
N GLY A 372 -3.00 23.21 38.73
CA GLY A 372 -4.23 23.09 37.94
C GLY A 372 -4.05 22.54 36.53
N ALA A 373 -2.83 22.58 35.97
CA ALA A 373 -2.58 22.20 34.59
C ALA A 373 -1.92 20.82 34.42
N ARG A 374 -1.74 20.08 35.53
CA ARG A 374 -1.20 18.70 35.52
C ARG A 374 -1.96 17.75 34.61
N GLY A 375 -3.28 17.96 34.46
CA GLY A 375 -4.11 17.20 33.53
C GLY A 375 -3.64 17.29 32.08
N MET A 376 -3.11 18.45 31.66
CA MET A 376 -2.61 18.66 30.30
C MET A 376 -1.36 17.82 30.01
N VAL A 377 -0.43 17.73 30.97
CA VAL A 377 0.78 16.89 30.84
C VAL A 377 0.41 15.41 30.73
N ILE A 378 -0.52 14.96 31.57
CA ILE A 378 -1.01 13.58 31.53
C ILE A 378 -1.67 13.30 30.17
N TYR A 379 -2.55 14.19 29.70
CA TYR A 379 -3.21 14.05 28.41
C TYR A 379 -2.21 14.00 27.25
N TRP A 380 -1.26 14.94 27.19
CA TRP A 380 -0.20 14.95 26.18
C TRP A 380 0.65 13.69 26.22
N SER A 381 1.05 13.22 27.41
CA SER A 381 1.87 12.00 27.54
C SER A 381 1.13 10.75 27.05
N ARG A 382 -0.17 10.63 27.36
CA ARG A 382 -1.02 9.54 26.87
C ARG A 382 -1.16 9.60 25.36
N LEU A 383 -1.41 10.79 24.82
CA LEU A 383 -1.56 11.01 23.39
C LEU A 383 -0.25 10.68 22.65
N LEU A 384 0.90 11.06 23.21
CA LEU A 384 2.22 10.74 22.67
C LEU A 384 2.47 9.23 22.66
N ILE A 385 2.27 8.55 23.79
CA ILE A 385 2.45 7.11 23.92
C ILE A 385 1.52 6.38 22.94
N ALA A 386 0.26 6.80 22.86
CA ALA A 386 -0.73 6.26 21.94
C ALA A 386 -0.29 6.38 20.48
N THR A 387 0.16 7.57 20.10
CA THR A 387 0.53 7.87 18.72
C THR A 387 1.80 7.11 18.32
N VAL A 388 2.79 7.03 19.21
CA VAL A 388 4.02 6.28 18.95
C VAL A 388 3.72 4.78 18.83
N LEU A 389 3.08 4.17 19.84
CA LEU A 389 2.81 2.72 19.88
C LEU A 389 1.75 2.23 18.87
N LEU A 390 1.08 3.13 18.16
CA LEU A 390 0.08 2.79 17.16
C LEU A 390 0.62 1.82 16.10
N LYS A 391 1.85 2.05 15.65
CA LYS A 391 2.52 1.22 14.66
C LYS A 391 2.78 -0.19 15.17
N PHE A 392 3.31 -0.32 16.39
CA PHE A 392 3.50 -1.61 17.03
C PHE A 392 2.18 -2.40 17.18
N VAL A 393 1.09 -1.73 17.57
CA VAL A 393 -0.23 -2.37 17.64
C VAL A 393 -0.69 -2.89 16.27
N ASN A 394 -0.48 -2.12 15.20
CA ASN A 394 -0.78 -2.57 13.85
C ASN A 394 0.04 -3.78 13.41
N VAL A 395 1.33 -3.80 13.77
CA VAL A 395 2.21 -4.96 13.52
C VAL A 395 1.72 -6.20 14.27
N LEU A 396 1.27 -6.04 15.52
CA LEU A 396 0.69 -7.16 16.27
C LEU A 396 -0.59 -7.70 15.62
N VAL A 397 -1.50 -6.81 15.20
CA VAL A 397 -2.72 -7.23 14.48
C VAL A 397 -2.32 -8.01 13.23
N PHE A 398 -1.43 -7.46 12.40
CA PHE A 398 -0.96 -8.17 11.21
C PHE A 398 -0.35 -9.53 11.54
N MET A 399 0.52 -9.61 12.55
CA MET A 399 1.17 -10.85 12.98
C MET A 399 0.13 -11.90 13.41
N THR A 400 -0.92 -11.51 14.13
CA THR A 400 -1.97 -12.45 14.52
C THR A 400 -2.66 -13.08 13.32
N PHE A 401 -2.88 -12.32 12.25
CA PHE A 401 -3.46 -12.84 11.01
C PHE A 401 -2.49 -13.74 10.23
N VAL A 402 -1.21 -13.36 10.16
CA VAL A 402 -0.18 -14.21 9.53
C VAL A 402 -0.07 -15.56 10.26
N LEU A 403 -0.01 -15.54 11.60
CA LEU A 403 0.09 -16.76 12.41
C LEU A 403 -1.18 -17.61 12.40
N MET A 404 -2.35 -16.99 12.28
CA MET A 404 -3.60 -17.73 12.13
C MET A 404 -3.60 -18.55 10.82
N GLY A 405 -2.78 -18.16 9.83
CA GLY A 405 -2.49 -18.98 8.65
C GLY A 405 -3.72 -19.35 7.82
N ALA A 406 -4.84 -18.67 8.03
CA ALA A 406 -6.11 -19.02 7.43
C ALA A 406 -6.02 -18.81 5.92
N THR A 407 -6.13 -19.91 5.18
CA THR A 407 -6.23 -19.92 3.73
C THR A 407 -7.33 -20.86 3.30
N SER A 408 -7.88 -20.58 2.13
CA SER A 408 -8.83 -21.45 1.47
C SER A 408 -8.48 -21.58 0.00
N ALA A 409 -8.96 -22.64 -0.63
CA ALA A 409 -8.89 -22.80 -2.08
C ALA A 409 -9.78 -21.79 -2.84
N ALA A 410 -10.72 -21.15 -2.15
CA ALA A 410 -11.60 -20.15 -2.72
C ALA A 410 -10.96 -18.75 -2.63
N GLY A 411 -10.56 -18.18 -3.77
CA GLY A 411 -9.93 -16.86 -3.83
C GLY A 411 -10.73 -15.77 -3.10
N LEU A 412 -12.06 -15.81 -3.21
CA LEU A 412 -12.95 -14.82 -2.59
C LEU A 412 -12.88 -14.83 -1.05
N PHE A 413 -12.69 -15.99 -0.44
CA PHE A 413 -12.56 -16.08 1.02
C PHE A 413 -11.19 -15.56 1.49
N ASN A 414 -10.13 -15.76 0.70
CA ASN A 414 -8.83 -15.18 0.99
C ASN A 414 -8.86 -13.65 0.91
N GLU A 415 -9.55 -13.10 -0.07
CA GLU A 415 -9.79 -11.65 -0.17
C GLU A 415 -10.59 -11.12 1.02
N LEU A 416 -11.66 -11.81 1.45
CA LEU A 416 -12.41 -11.42 2.65
C LEU A 416 -11.57 -11.49 3.93
N LEU A 417 -10.65 -12.46 4.04
CA LEU A 417 -9.72 -12.51 5.17
C LEU A 417 -8.76 -11.33 5.18
N VAL A 418 -8.18 -10.97 4.03
CA VAL A 418 -7.33 -9.77 3.93
C VAL A 418 -8.13 -8.51 4.21
N LEU A 419 -9.36 -8.43 3.72
CA LEU A 419 -10.25 -7.30 3.98
C LEU A 419 -10.55 -7.15 5.47
N THR A 420 -10.94 -8.24 6.13
CA THR A 420 -11.21 -8.21 7.58
C THR A 420 -9.97 -7.83 8.36
N MET A 421 -8.79 -8.34 8.00
CA MET A 421 -7.53 -7.94 8.62
C MET A 421 -7.29 -6.42 8.51
N LEU A 422 -7.42 -5.85 7.31
CA LEU A 422 -7.22 -4.41 7.10
C LEU A 422 -8.23 -3.58 7.88
N LEU A 423 -9.49 -4.01 7.92
CA LEU A 423 -10.51 -3.40 8.77
C LEU A 423 -10.11 -3.42 10.25
N PHE A 424 -9.55 -4.52 10.76
CA PHE A 424 -9.04 -4.59 12.13
C PHE A 424 -7.85 -3.64 12.36
N MET A 425 -6.94 -3.52 11.39
CA MET A 425 -5.83 -2.56 11.45
C MET A 425 -6.29 -1.10 11.43
N ILE A 426 -7.49 -0.81 10.91
CA ILE A 426 -8.10 0.52 11.01
C ILE A 426 -8.78 0.70 12.38
N LEU A 427 -9.56 -0.30 12.79
CA LEU A 427 -10.49 -0.20 13.90
C LEU A 427 -9.81 -0.31 15.27
N VAL A 428 -8.84 -1.20 15.44
CA VAL A 428 -8.16 -1.44 16.71
C VAL A 428 -7.35 -0.21 17.16
N PRO A 429 -6.49 0.39 16.32
CA PRO A 429 -5.84 1.65 16.66
C PRO A 429 -6.81 2.79 16.94
N GLY A 430 -7.87 2.92 16.15
CA GLY A 430 -8.86 3.98 16.31
C GLY A 430 -9.56 3.91 17.67
N LEU A 431 -9.91 2.70 18.12
CA LEU A 431 -10.47 2.47 19.46
C LEU A 431 -9.45 2.74 20.56
N LEU A 432 -8.22 2.26 20.40
CA LEU A 432 -7.15 2.43 21.38
C LEU A 432 -6.76 3.91 21.57
N PHE A 433 -6.72 4.67 20.48
CA PHE A 433 -6.50 6.12 20.51
C PHE A 433 -7.63 6.86 21.22
N ARG A 434 -8.90 6.53 20.92
CA ARG A 434 -10.06 7.10 21.64
C ARG A 434 -10.05 6.74 23.13
N ALA A 435 -9.68 5.50 23.47
CA ALA A 435 -9.60 5.05 24.85
C ALA A 435 -8.52 5.79 25.66
N MET A 436 -7.41 6.15 25.03
CA MET A 436 -6.36 6.92 25.70
C MET A 436 -6.64 8.42 25.79
N ALA A 437 -7.31 8.99 24.77
CA ALA A 437 -7.72 10.38 24.78
C ALA A 437 -8.85 10.64 25.81
N GLU A 438 -9.87 9.78 25.84
CA GLU A 438 -11.07 9.95 26.66
C GLU A 438 -11.40 8.67 27.46
N PRO A 439 -10.59 8.34 28.48
CA PRO A 439 -10.73 7.06 29.20
C PRO A 439 -12.09 6.90 29.87
N HIS A 440 -12.72 8.00 30.29
CA HIS A 440 -14.04 7.97 30.92
C HIS A 440 -15.17 7.62 29.93
N LEU A 441 -15.07 8.05 28.67
CA LEU A 441 -16.05 7.75 27.62
C LEU A 441 -15.84 6.35 27.03
N ALA A 442 -14.59 5.91 26.89
CA ALA A 442 -14.28 4.59 26.38
C ALA A 442 -14.74 3.48 27.35
N ILE A 443 -14.51 3.63 28.66
CA ILE A 443 -15.00 2.68 29.67
C ILE A 443 -16.55 2.63 29.65
N ALA A 444 -17.21 3.77 29.51
CA ALA A 444 -18.67 3.83 29.41
C ALA A 444 -19.19 3.10 28.15
N SER A 445 -18.56 3.32 26.99
CA SER A 445 -18.95 2.64 25.73
C SER A 445 -18.68 1.13 25.75
N ALA A 446 -17.57 0.68 26.35
CA ALA A 446 -17.25 -0.73 26.52
C ALA A 446 -18.19 -1.41 27.51
N GLN A 447 -18.51 -0.76 28.63
CA GLN A 447 -19.52 -1.24 29.58
C GLN A 447 -20.91 -1.28 28.96
N GLU A 448 -21.30 -0.30 28.16
CA GLU A 448 -22.62 -0.28 27.53
C GLU A 448 -22.74 -1.41 26.50
N THR A 449 -21.73 -1.61 25.66
CA THR A 449 -21.70 -2.67 24.64
C THR A 449 -21.66 -4.07 25.28
N TRP A 450 -20.87 -4.25 26.35
CA TRP A 450 -20.79 -5.50 27.11
C TRP A 450 -22.09 -5.76 27.89
N SER A 451 -22.69 -4.74 28.50
CA SER A 451 -23.96 -4.90 29.23
C SER A 451 -25.10 -5.33 28.30
N ARG A 452 -25.11 -4.88 27.03
CA ARG A 452 -26.11 -5.28 26.04
C ARG A 452 -25.91 -6.72 25.54
N THR A 453 -24.67 -7.21 25.46
CA THR A 453 -24.39 -8.61 25.07
C THR A 453 -24.57 -9.60 26.21
N THR A 454 -24.28 -9.22 27.46
CA THR A 454 -24.47 -10.11 28.63
C THR A 454 -25.87 -10.08 29.24
N ASN A 455 -26.68 -9.05 28.97
CA ASN A 455 -28.07 -8.99 29.39
C ASN A 455 -29.07 -9.52 28.35
N TYR A 456 -28.65 -10.40 27.43
CA TYR A 456 -29.60 -11.21 26.67
C TYR A 456 -30.41 -12.10 27.64
N ALA A 457 -31.61 -11.62 27.97
CA ALA A 457 -32.57 -12.21 28.88
C ALA A 457 -33.03 -13.67 28.60
N PRO A 458 -33.03 -14.23 27.37
CA PRO A 458 -33.59 -15.57 27.17
C PRO A 458 -32.75 -16.68 27.83
N LEU A 459 -31.45 -16.49 28.04
CA LEU A 459 -30.58 -17.52 28.66
C LEU A 459 -30.77 -17.63 30.18
N ARG A 460 -31.03 -16.53 30.90
CA ARG A 460 -31.37 -16.60 32.33
C ARG A 460 -32.75 -17.20 32.58
N ALA A 461 -33.71 -16.93 31.70
CA ALA A 461 -35.04 -17.53 31.78
C ALA A 461 -34.99 -19.05 31.52
N ALA A 462 -34.20 -19.49 30.53
CA ALA A 462 -34.00 -20.91 30.22
C ALA A 462 -33.26 -21.66 31.36
N GLY A 463 -32.20 -21.08 31.92
CA GLY A 463 -31.45 -21.68 33.04
C GLY A 463 -32.28 -21.79 34.32
N GLY A 464 -33.09 -20.77 34.63
CA GLY A 464 -33.98 -20.77 35.80
C GLY A 464 -35.08 -21.84 35.73
N GLN A 465 -35.66 -22.05 34.55
CA GLN A 465 -36.67 -23.10 34.36
C GLN A 465 -36.06 -24.52 34.46
N LEU A 466 -34.85 -24.73 33.95
CA LEU A 466 -34.17 -26.03 34.00
C LEU A 466 -33.78 -26.42 35.43
N LEU A 467 -33.24 -25.48 36.22
CA LEU A 467 -32.93 -25.67 37.63
C LEU A 467 -34.17 -25.90 38.49
N SER A 468 -35.30 -25.26 38.16
CA SER A 468 -36.55 -25.48 38.88
C SER A 468 -37.17 -26.86 38.62
N ARG A 469 -36.91 -27.46 37.44
CA ARG A 469 -37.35 -28.81 37.11
C ARG A 469 -36.48 -29.88 37.77
N LEU A 470 -35.16 -29.69 37.80
CA LEU A 470 -34.23 -30.60 38.47
C LEU A 470 -34.39 -30.64 40.00
N ARG A 471 -34.98 -29.60 40.60
CA ARG A 471 -35.25 -29.56 42.05
C ARG A 471 -36.59 -30.19 42.44
N ARG A 472 -37.42 -30.57 41.46
CA ARG A 472 -38.74 -31.20 41.67
C ARG A 472 -38.79 -32.67 41.26
N SER A 473 -37.73 -33.18 40.63
CA SER A 473 -37.40 -34.61 40.52
C SER A 473 -36.48 -35.00 41.65
#